data_AF-A0A3B8Y9G0-F1
#
_entry.id   AF-A0A3B8Y9G0-F1
#
_cell.length_a   1.000
_cell.length_b   1.000
_cell.length_c   1.000
_cell.angle_alpha   90.00
_cell.angle_beta   90.00
_cell.angle_gamma   90.00
#
_symmetry.space_group_name_H-M   'P 1'
#
loop_
_entity.id
_entity.type
_entity.pdbx_description
1 polymer ?
#
loop_
_entity_poly.entity_id
_entity_poly.type
_entity_poly.pdbx_seq_one_letter_code
_entity_poly.pdbx_strand_id
1 'polypeptide(L)' 'LEFIIANHIKAHPLALIKFDQLDDESVKDQISELTKHYDNKPEFFIDKLARGIGTIAAAFYPKPVIVRMSDFKSNE' A
#
# COMPACT_ATOMS: atom_id res chain seq x y z
N LEU A 1 10.32 -3.66 1.03
CA LEU A 1 8.84 -3.55 1.08
C LEU A 1 8.41 -2.08 1.00
N GLU A 2 9.14 -1.24 1.73
CA GLU A 2 9.11 0.22 1.79
C GLU A 2 9.06 0.88 0.41
N PHE A 3 9.89 0.42 -0.55
CA PHE A 3 9.84 0.97 -1.92
C PHE A 3 8.46 0.83 -2.57
N ILE A 4 7.78 -0.31 -2.37
CA ILE A 4 6.43 -0.54 -2.91
C ILE A 4 5.44 0.40 -2.23
N ILE A 5 5.52 0.54 -0.90
CA ILE A 5 4.63 1.42 -0.16
C ILE A 5 4.86 2.89 -0.58
N ALA A 6 6.10 3.39 -0.54
CA ALA A 6 6.44 4.78 -0.79
C ALA A 6 6.18 5.23 -2.25
N ASN A 7 6.34 4.34 -3.23
CA ASN A 7 6.21 4.71 -4.65
C ASN A 7 4.91 4.28 -5.31
N HIS A 8 4.32 3.15 -4.90
CA HIS A 8 3.13 2.61 -5.56
C HIS A 8 1.85 2.75 -4.74
N ILE A 9 1.93 2.73 -3.41
CA ILE A 9 0.76 2.83 -2.55
C ILE A 9 0.52 4.28 -2.10
N LYS A 10 1.57 4.96 -1.62
CA LYS A 10 1.55 6.38 -1.21
C LYS A 10 0.47 6.76 -0.19
N ALA A 11 -0.04 5.78 0.55
CA ALA A 11 -1.09 5.98 1.54
C ALA A 11 -0.79 5.14 2.78
N HIS A 12 -0.96 5.76 3.95
CA HIS A 12 -0.83 5.06 5.23
C HIS A 12 -2.01 4.09 5.43
N PRO A 13 -1.80 2.82 5.86
CA PRO A 13 -2.86 1.83 6.00
C PRO A 13 -4.05 2.29 6.86
N LEU A 14 -3.77 3.00 7.97
CA LEU A 14 -4.84 3.53 8.84
C LEU A 14 -5.73 4.56 8.14
N ALA A 15 -5.19 5.35 7.21
CA ALA A 15 -5.99 6.33 6.47
C ALA A 15 -6.94 5.65 5.48
N LEU A 16 -6.58 4.46 5.00
CA LEU A 16 -7.45 3.63 4.15
C LEU A 16 -8.53 2.94 5.00
N ILE A 17 -8.17 2.40 6.16
CA ILE A 17 -9.10 1.69 7.07
C ILE A 17 -10.11 2.66 7.71
N LYS A 18 -9.64 3.84 8.13
CA LYS A 18 -10.44 4.86 8.82
C LYS A 18 -10.75 6.05 7.92
N PHE A 19 -10.97 5.79 6.63
CA PHE A 19 -11.17 6.83 5.62
C PHE A 19 -12.27 7.84 6.01
N ASP A 20 -13.39 7.34 6.55
CA ASP A 20 -14.53 8.17 6.94
C ASP A 20 -14.26 9.04 8.20
N GLN A 21 -13.18 8.75 8.93
CA GLN A 21 -12.77 9.49 10.14
C GLN A 21 -11.68 10.53 9.85
N LEU A 22 -11.29 10.71 8.58
CA LEU A 22 -10.33 11.74 8.22
C LEU A 22 -10.99 13.13 8.34
N ASP A 23 -10.29 14.08 8.96
CA ASP A 23 -10.79 15.45 9.11
C ASP A 23 -10.41 16.35 7.91
N ASP A 24 -9.33 16.00 7.21
CA ASP A 24 -8.81 16.77 6.08
C ASP A 24 -9.44 16.30 4.75
N GLU A 25 -10.30 17.14 4.18
CA GLU A 25 -10.97 16.88 2.91
C GLU A 25 -9.99 16.77 1.72
N SER A 26 -8.87 17.52 1.73
CA SER A 26 -7.85 17.39 0.69
C SER A 26 -7.20 16.01 0.73
N VAL A 27 -6.97 15.47 1.92
CA VAL A 27 -6.42 14.11 2.09
C VAL A 27 -7.44 13.06 1.65
N LYS A 28 -8.74 13.26 1.97
CA LYS A 28 -9.81 12.38 1.48
C LYS A 28 -9.86 12.34 -0.04
N ASP A 29 -9.79 13.50 -0.70
CA ASP A 29 -9.80 13.58 -2.16
C ASP A 29 -8.61 12.85 -2.78
N GLN A 30 -7.41 13.04 -2.23
CA GLN A 30 -6.20 12.33 -2.67
C GLN A 30 -6.34 10.81 -2.54
N ILE A 31 -6.81 10.34 -1.39
CA ILE A 31 -7.03 8.91 -1.15
C ILE A 31 -8.14 8.37 -2.06
N SER A 32 -9.21 9.13 -2.27
CA SER A 32 -10.31 8.75 -3.17
C SER A 32 -9.81 8.55 -4.60
N GLU A 33 -9.00 9.47 -5.12
CA GLU A 33 -8.40 9.35 -6.45
C GLU A 33 -7.43 8.16 -6.55
N LEU A 34 -6.57 7.97 -5.54
CA LEU A 34 -5.67 6.81 -5.47
C LEU A 34 -6.43 5.47 -5.47
N THR A 35 -7.60 5.45 -4.83
CA THR A 35 -8.40 4.24 -4.61
C THR A 35 -9.64 4.14 -5.51
N LYS A 36 -9.76 4.97 -6.55
CA LYS A 36 -11.00 5.11 -7.36
C LYS A 36 -11.55 3.83 -8.01
N HIS A 37 -10.71 2.80 -8.14
CA HIS A 37 -11.08 1.51 -8.72
C HIS A 37 -11.27 0.41 -7.66
N TYR A 38 -11.36 0.79 -6.39
CA TYR A 38 -11.54 -0.12 -5.27
C TYR A 38 -12.75 0.32 -4.45
N ASP A 39 -13.75 -0.57 -4.36
CA ASP A 39 -14.93 -0.35 -3.52
C ASP A 39 -14.54 -0.34 -2.03
N ASN A 40 -13.54 -1.15 -1.67
CA ASN A 40 -12.97 -1.26 -0.33
C ASN A 40 -11.54 -0.70 -0.32
N LYS A 41 -11.32 0.47 0.29
CA LYS A 41 -10.03 1.18 0.24
C LYS A 41 -8.85 0.37 0.81
N PRO A 42 -8.98 -0.39 1.91
CA PRO A 42 -7.95 -1.34 2.35
C PRO A 42 -7.51 -2.36 1.29
N GLU A 43 -8.39 -2.79 0.38
CA GLU A 43 -8.02 -3.77 -0.67
C GLU A 43 -6.99 -3.21 -1.65
N PHE A 44 -7.01 -1.90 -1.91
CA PHE A 44 -5.98 -1.23 -2.69
C PHE A 44 -4.58 -1.49 -2.13
N PHE A 45 -4.41 -1.39 -0.80
CA PHE A 45 -3.12 -1.63 -0.15
C PHE A 45 -2.68 -3.08 -0.32
N ILE A 46 -3.59 -4.03 -0.04
CA ILE A 46 -3.32 -5.46 -0.11
C ILE A 46 -2.94 -5.87 -1.54
N ASP A 47 -3.73 -5.46 -2.53
CA ASP A 47 -3.54 -5.82 -3.93
C ASP A 47 -2.23 -5.25 -4.49
N LYS A 48 -1.94 -3.96 -4.24
CA LYS A 48 -0.68 -3.35 -4.70
C LYS A 48 0.54 -3.99 -4.03
N LEU A 49 0.46 -4.27 -2.74
CA LEU A 49 1.55 -4.92 -2.01
C LEU A 49 1.80 -6.34 -2.54
N ALA A 50 0.73 -7.13 -2.71
CA ALA A 50 0.79 -8.49 -3.23
C ALA A 50 1.37 -8.53 -4.64
N ARG A 51 0.94 -7.63 -5.54
CA ARG A 51 1.49 -7.53 -6.90
C ARG A 51 2.98 -7.16 -6.89
N GLY A 52 3.38 -6.19 -6.07
CA GLY A 52 4.77 -5.77 -5.97
C GLY A 52 5.68 -6.88 -5.46
N ILE A 53 5.31 -7.54 -4.36
CA ILE A 53 6.07 -8.66 -3.79
C ILE A 53 6.07 -9.84 -4.75
N GLY A 54 4.91 -10.18 -5.34
CA GLY A 54 4.75 -11.28 -6.28
C GLY A 54 5.60 -11.11 -7.53
N THR A 55 5.68 -9.90 -8.08
CA THR A 55 6.53 -9.59 -9.23
C THR A 55 8.02 -9.83 -8.92
N ILE A 56 8.48 -9.38 -7.76
CA ILE A 56 9.87 -9.59 -7.32
C ILE A 56 10.12 -11.09 -7.10
N ALA A 57 9.24 -11.78 -6.37
CA ALA A 57 9.41 -13.21 -6.10
C ALA A 57 9.39 -14.06 -7.37
N ALA A 58 8.51 -13.74 -8.33
CA ALA A 58 8.41 -14.43 -9.61
C ALA A 58 9.69 -14.31 -10.44
N ALA A 59 10.38 -13.17 -10.39
CA ALA A 59 11.63 -12.96 -11.11
C ALA A 59 12.78 -13.90 -10.65
N PHE A 60 12.71 -14.41 -9.42
CA PHE A 60 13.71 -15.32 -8.84
C PHE A 60 13.25 -16.77 -8.76
N TYR A 61 12.02 -17.09 -9.19
CA TYR A 61 11.49 -18.45 -9.12
C TYR A 61 12.37 -19.45 -9.91
N PRO A 62 12.67 -20.66 -9.38
CA PRO A 62 12.17 -21.26 -8.13
C PRO A 62 13.08 -21.03 -6.90
N LYS A 63 14.01 -20.06 -6.94
CA LYS A 63 14.90 -19.78 -5.81
C LYS A 63 14.12 -19.16 -4.64
N PRO A 64 14.51 -19.44 -3.38
CA PRO A 64 13.87 -18.83 -2.22
C PRO A 64 14.10 -17.31 -2.21
N VAL A 65 13.05 -16.57 -1.85
CA VAL A 65 13.09 -15.11 -1.64
C VAL A 65 12.67 -14.83 -0.21
N ILE A 66 13.55 -14.18 0.56
CA ILE A 66 13.27 -13.79 1.94
C ILE A 66 12.65 -12.40 1.92
N VAL A 67 11.38 -12.30 2.31
CA VAL A 67 10.67 -11.02 2.42
C VAL A 67 10.76 -10.53 3.85
N ARG A 68 11.35 -9.35 4.04
CA ARG A 68 11.32 -8.62 5.30
C ARG A 68 10.05 -7.79 5.38
N MET A 69 9.37 -7.83 6.54
CA MET A 69 8.23 -6.96 6.83
C MET A 69 8.66 -5.49 6.93
N SER A 70 7.69 -4.59 7.01
CA SER A 70 7.95 -3.15 7.08
C SER A 70 8.84 -2.81 8.28
N ASP A 71 9.88 -2.03 8.01
CA ASP A 71 10.79 -1.44 8.99
C ASP A 71 10.62 0.10 9.04
N PHE A 72 9.43 0.60 8.70
CA PHE A 72 9.13 2.03 8.73
C PHE A 72 9.16 2.55 10.15
N LYS A 73 9.83 3.69 10.33
CA LYS A 73 9.73 4.52 11.52
C LYS A 73 8.50 5.42 11.39
N SER A 74 7.96 5.88 12.52
CA SER A 74 6.74 6.70 12.53
C SER A 74 6.84 8.04 11.80
N ASN A 75 8.05 8.49 11.43
CA ASN A 75 8.30 9.71 10.67
C ASN A 75 8.45 9.48 9.16
N GLU A 76 8.38 8.22 8.72
CA GLU A 76 8.39 7.79 7.32
C GLU A 76 6.96 7.50 6.84
#